data_AF-A0AAQ3RZH3-F1
#
_entry.id   AF-A0AAQ3RZH3-F1
#
_cell.length_a   1.000
_cell.length_b   1.000
_cell.length_c   1.000
_cell.angle_alpha   90.00
_cell.angle_beta   90.00
_cell.angle_gamma   90.00
#
_symmetry.space_group_name_H-M   'P 1'
#
loop_
_entity.id
_entity.type
_entity.pdbx_description
1 polymer ?
#
loop_
_entity_poly.entity_id
_entity_poly.type
_entity_poly.pdbx_seq_one_letter_code
_entity_poly.pdbx_strand_id
1 'polypeptide(L)'
;MSWDSPRVDLNEGDPLMGFICRKRKQYVSASMLAGGVGVERWKFRNSKRRRSGDALYAFRKGLSDPDHIFDSWDPSIVDPCTWFHITCDSNNHVVRMEGNRNKLSGKIPHELGNLGNLRSMDLSDNQFEGNIPVSFGNLKSLKFL
;
A
#
# COMPACT_ATOMS: atom_id res chain seq x y z
N MET A 1 -23.53 43.21 1.13
CA MET A 1 -23.15 43.95 2.37
C MET A 1 -23.80 43.23 3.54
N SER A 2 -23.19 42.86 4.66
CA SER A 2 -21.88 43.07 5.27
C SER A 2 -21.33 41.72 5.77
N TRP A 3 -20.00 41.63 5.89
CA TRP A 3 -19.33 40.59 6.68
C TRP A 3 -18.89 41.25 7.99
N ASP A 4 -19.40 40.78 9.12
CA ASP A 4 -18.81 41.07 10.42
C ASP A 4 -18.05 39.83 10.89
N SER A 5 -16.72 39.95 10.98
CA SER A 5 -15.82 38.98 11.60
C SER A 5 -15.71 39.28 13.09
N PRO A 6 -15.79 38.30 14.00
CA PRO A 6 -15.31 38.48 15.36
C PRO A 6 -13.78 38.35 15.39
N ARG A 7 -13.12 39.33 16.02
CA ARG A 7 -11.73 39.22 16.51
C ARG A 7 -11.62 38.02 17.44
N VAL A 8 -10.58 37.22 17.25
CA VAL A 8 -10.13 36.28 18.27
C VAL A 8 -8.77 36.78 18.75
N ASP A 9 -8.74 37.21 20.01
CA ASP A 9 -7.54 37.59 20.73
C ASP A 9 -6.63 36.36 20.90
N LEU A 10 -5.38 36.49 20.47
CA LEU A 10 -4.33 35.49 20.67
C LEU A 10 -3.79 35.65 22.09
N ASN A 11 -4.04 34.68 22.96
CA ASN A 11 -3.32 34.54 24.23
C ASN A 11 -2.31 33.39 24.10
N GLU A 12 -1.09 33.63 24.58
CA GLU A 12 0.03 32.70 24.55
C GLU A 12 -0.31 31.41 25.33
N GLY A 13 -0.45 30.28 24.61
CA GLY A 13 -0.68 28.98 25.25
C GLY A 13 -1.35 27.86 24.41
N ASP A 14 -1.77 28.09 23.16
CA ASP A 14 -2.52 27.09 22.38
C ASP A 14 -1.64 26.22 21.45
N PRO A 15 -1.55 24.89 21.65
CA PRO A 15 -0.85 23.98 20.74
C PRO A 15 -1.81 23.46 19.66
N LEU A 16 -2.26 24.35 18.75
CA LEU A 16 -3.08 23.95 17.58
C LEU A 16 -2.63 24.68 16.31
N MET A 17 -1.45 24.30 15.80
CA MET A 17 -1.15 24.40 14.37
C MET A 17 -1.05 22.98 13.82
N GLY A 18 -2.17 22.47 13.30
CA GLY A 18 -2.22 21.13 12.74
C GLY A 18 -3.51 20.83 12.00
N PHE A 19 -3.39 20.77 10.67
CA PHE A 19 -4.20 19.95 9.77
C PHE A 19 -5.70 20.29 9.63
N ILE A 20 -6.01 21.10 8.60
CA ILE A 20 -7.29 20.96 7.91
C ILE A 20 -7.20 19.77 6.96
N CYS A 21 -7.72 18.62 7.38
CA CYS A 21 -8.39 17.70 6.46
C CYS A 21 -9.47 16.92 7.21
N ARG A 22 -10.74 17.34 7.05
CA ARG A 22 -11.92 16.65 7.59
C ARG A 22 -11.95 15.20 7.09
N LYS A 23 -11.77 14.22 7.98
CA LYS A 23 -12.21 12.84 7.75
C LYS A 23 -13.47 12.55 8.57
N ARG A 24 -14.50 12.02 7.90
CA ARG A 24 -15.65 11.38 8.56
C ARG A 24 -15.14 10.19 9.37
N LYS A 25 -15.23 10.32 10.69
CA LYS A 25 -14.98 9.28 11.68
C LYS A 25 -16.06 8.19 11.55
N GLN A 26 -15.64 6.96 11.27
CA GLN A 26 -16.39 5.77 11.69
C GLN A 26 -15.53 5.06 12.73
N TYR A 27 -15.78 5.41 14.00
CA TYR A 27 -15.23 4.72 15.16
C TYR A 27 -15.98 3.40 15.33
N VAL A 28 -15.27 2.28 15.35
CA VAL A 28 -15.74 1.08 16.06
C VAL A 28 -15.10 1.13 17.43
N SER A 29 -15.96 1.06 18.45
CA SER A 29 -15.65 1.14 19.87
C SER A 29 -14.58 0.14 20.31
N ALA A 30 -13.63 0.58 21.14
CA ALA A 30 -12.86 -0.28 22.02
C ALA A 30 -12.55 0.49 23.32
N SER A 31 -13.22 0.09 24.39
CA SER A 31 -12.99 0.54 25.77
C SER A 31 -11.62 0.08 26.27
N MET A 32 -10.87 1.00 26.89
CA MET A 32 -9.60 0.74 27.55
C MET A 32 -9.80 -0.06 28.84
N LEU A 33 -9.10 -1.19 28.96
CA LEU A 33 -8.55 -1.64 30.24
C LEU A 33 -7.03 -1.69 30.08
N ALA A 34 -6.34 -0.93 30.91
CA ALA A 34 -4.90 -0.75 30.89
C ALA A 34 -4.19 -1.96 31.51
N GLY A 35 -3.16 -2.46 30.83
CA GLY A 35 -2.23 -3.45 31.37
C GLY A 35 -1.30 -4.04 30.32
N GLY A 36 -0.08 -3.49 30.21
CA GLY A 36 1.10 -4.24 29.78
C GLY A 36 1.48 -4.26 28.29
N VAL A 37 2.73 -3.84 28.03
CA VAL A 37 3.67 -4.22 26.96
C VAL A 37 3.24 -4.14 25.48
N GLY A 38 3.75 -3.09 24.82
CA GLY A 38 4.36 -3.11 23.48
C GLY A 38 3.60 -3.76 22.33
N VAL A 39 2.92 -2.95 21.50
CA VAL A 39 2.86 -3.18 20.05
C VAL A 39 2.65 -1.83 19.35
N GLU A 40 3.62 -1.40 18.55
CA GLU A 40 3.39 -0.35 17.56
C GLU A 40 2.29 -0.81 16.61
N ARG A 41 1.09 -0.23 16.74
CA ARG A 41 -0.02 -0.52 15.84
C ARG A 41 -0.69 0.76 15.36
N TRP A 42 0.07 1.56 14.62
CA TRP A 42 -0.50 2.63 13.80
C TRP A 42 -1.09 2.05 12.52
N LYS A 43 -2.26 1.40 12.61
CA LYS A 43 -3.10 1.16 11.41
C LYS A 43 -3.89 2.43 11.11
N PHE A 44 -3.24 3.42 10.49
CA PHE A 44 -3.95 4.55 9.89
C PHE A 44 -4.82 4.04 8.74
N ARG A 45 -6.11 3.81 9.04
CA ARG A 45 -7.12 3.31 8.11
C ARG A 45 -7.57 4.45 7.19
N ASN A 46 -6.83 4.71 6.12
CA ASN A 46 -7.28 5.57 5.02
C ASN A 46 -8.07 4.75 4.01
N SER A 47 -9.37 5.04 3.88
CA SER A 47 -10.36 4.33 3.07
C SER A 47 -10.21 4.44 1.54
N LYS A 48 -9.05 4.86 1.02
CA LYS A 48 -8.70 4.86 -0.41
C LYS A 48 -7.22 4.54 -0.66
N ARG A 49 -6.61 3.62 0.11
CA ARG A 49 -5.40 2.96 -0.39
C ARG A 49 -5.76 2.19 -1.65
N ARG A 50 -5.02 2.37 -2.75
CA ARG A 50 -5.20 1.55 -3.95
C ARG A 50 -4.92 0.10 -3.54
N ARG A 51 -5.92 -0.79 -3.67
CA ARG A 51 -5.80 -2.23 -3.37
C ARG A 51 -4.56 -2.87 -3.99
N SER A 52 -4.14 -2.36 -5.16
CA SER A 52 -2.94 -2.82 -5.85
C SER A 52 -1.63 -2.48 -5.12
N GLY A 53 -1.50 -1.27 -4.56
CA GLY A 53 -0.29 -0.88 -3.82
C GLY A 53 -0.09 -1.72 -2.55
N ASP A 54 -1.17 -2.00 -1.81
CA ASP A 54 -1.10 -2.88 -0.64
C ASP A 54 -0.69 -4.32 -1.02
N ALA A 55 -1.20 -4.84 -2.15
CA ALA A 55 -0.83 -6.16 -2.64
C ALA A 55 0.64 -6.25 -3.06
N LEU A 56 1.14 -5.26 -3.79
CA LEU A 56 2.54 -5.16 -4.19
C LEU A 56 3.46 -4.96 -2.99
N TYR A 57 3.09 -4.13 -2.01
CA TYR A 57 3.87 -3.98 -0.79
C TYR A 57 3.91 -5.28 0.04
N ALA A 58 2.79 -6.00 0.13
CA ALA A 58 2.77 -7.32 0.75
C ALA A 58 3.70 -8.31 0.03
N PHE A 59 3.78 -8.23 -1.31
CA PHE A 59 4.74 -8.97 -2.12
C PHE A 59 6.18 -8.67 -1.74
N ARG A 60 6.60 -7.39 -1.78
CA ARG A 60 7.95 -6.99 -1.34
C ARG A 60 8.26 -7.48 0.06
N LYS A 61 7.34 -7.26 1.01
CA LYS A 61 7.56 -7.61 2.42
C LYS A 61 7.68 -9.12 2.65
N GLY A 62 7.03 -9.93 1.81
CA GLY A 62 7.00 -11.39 1.94
C GLY A 62 8.21 -12.12 1.36
N LEU A 63 9.14 -11.40 0.74
CA LEU A 63 10.24 -11.97 -0.03
C LEU A 63 11.61 -11.53 0.52
N SER A 64 12.63 -12.29 0.16
CA SER A 64 14.03 -11.88 0.28
C SER A 64 14.47 -11.25 -1.05
N ASP A 65 14.85 -9.97 -0.98
CA ASP A 65 15.31 -9.15 -2.11
C ASP A 65 16.73 -8.63 -1.80
N PRO A 66 17.78 -9.43 -2.05
CA PRO A 66 19.16 -9.05 -1.72
C PRO A 66 19.72 -7.94 -2.61
N ASP A 67 19.15 -7.76 -3.81
CA ASP A 67 19.59 -6.76 -4.78
C ASP A 67 18.77 -5.45 -4.65
N HIS A 68 17.82 -5.39 -3.70
CA HIS A 68 17.02 -4.21 -3.35
C HIS A 68 16.23 -3.61 -4.52
N ILE A 69 15.80 -4.42 -5.48
CA ILE A 69 15.14 -3.94 -6.71
C ILE A 69 13.77 -3.32 -6.46
N PHE A 70 13.11 -3.70 -5.36
CA PHE A 70 11.78 -3.19 -5.00
C PHE A 70 11.82 -2.08 -3.94
N ASP A 71 12.97 -1.45 -3.70
CA ASP A 71 13.10 -0.48 -2.60
C ASP A 71 12.18 0.73 -2.71
N SER A 72 11.84 1.13 -3.94
CA SER A 72 10.89 2.23 -4.19
C SER A 72 9.44 1.90 -3.85
N TRP A 73 9.10 0.65 -3.54
CA TRP A 73 7.73 0.23 -3.24
C TRP A 73 7.39 0.64 -1.81
N ASP A 74 7.12 1.93 -1.62
CA ASP A 74 6.84 2.54 -0.33
C ASP A 74 5.32 2.71 -0.13
N PRO A 75 4.72 2.13 0.93
CA PRO A 75 3.29 2.29 1.23
C PRO A 75 2.90 3.71 1.66
N SER A 76 3.87 4.61 1.88
CA SER A 76 3.64 6.05 2.09
C SER A 76 3.34 6.78 0.77
N ILE A 77 3.85 6.25 -0.35
CA ILE A 77 3.59 6.77 -1.69
C ILE A 77 2.22 6.26 -2.15
N VAL A 78 1.33 7.21 -2.46
CA VAL A 78 -0.08 6.93 -2.76
C VAL A 78 -0.26 6.19 -4.09
N ASP A 79 0.63 6.43 -5.04
CA ASP A 79 0.51 5.92 -6.41
C ASP A 79 1.55 4.84 -6.72
N PRO A 80 1.15 3.55 -6.84
CA PRO A 80 2.08 2.47 -7.16
C PRO A 80 2.65 2.57 -8.59
N CYS A 81 2.06 3.43 -9.44
CA CYS A 81 2.54 3.63 -10.80
C CYS A 81 3.85 4.42 -10.89
N THR A 82 4.30 5.01 -9.78
CA THR A 82 5.63 5.65 -9.70
C THR A 82 6.70 4.69 -9.21
N TRP A 83 6.34 3.46 -8.83
CA TRP A 83 7.28 2.48 -8.33
C TRP A 83 8.09 1.87 -9.48
N PHE A 84 9.37 1.60 -9.24
CA PHE A 84 10.19 0.86 -10.19
C PHE A 84 9.62 -0.51 -10.49
N HIS A 85 9.79 -0.92 -11.74
CA HIS A 85 9.30 -2.18 -12.28
C HIS A 85 7.77 -2.36 -12.26
N ILE A 86 7.01 -1.28 -12.04
CA ILE A 86 5.56 -1.23 -12.20
C ILE A 86 5.21 -0.42 -13.45
N THR A 87 4.30 -0.96 -14.26
CA THR A 87 3.70 -0.22 -15.37
C THR A 87 2.19 -0.16 -15.19
N CYS A 88 1.63 1.02 -15.44
CA CYS A 88 0.20 1.28 -15.36
C CYS A 88 -0.41 1.65 -16.71
N ASP A 89 -1.72 1.45 -16.82
CA ASP A 89 -2.51 1.93 -17.95
C ASP A 89 -2.90 3.42 -17.80
N SER A 90 -3.62 3.95 -18.79
CA SER A 90 -4.13 5.34 -18.79
C SER A 90 -5.10 5.65 -17.65
N ASN A 91 -5.65 4.63 -16.98
CA ASN A 91 -6.55 4.77 -15.83
C ASN A 91 -5.81 4.59 -14.49
N ASN A 92 -4.47 4.54 -14.53
CA ASN A 92 -3.61 4.36 -13.38
C ASN A 92 -3.85 3.01 -12.66
N HIS A 93 -4.20 1.98 -13.43
CA HIS A 93 -4.24 0.60 -12.94
C HIS A 93 -2.93 -0.10 -13.24
N VAL A 94 -2.41 -0.84 -12.27
CA VAL A 94 -1.24 -1.70 -12.46
C VAL A 94 -1.60 -2.79 -13.46
N VAL A 95 -0.89 -2.80 -14.60
CA VAL A 95 -1.10 -3.77 -15.69
C VAL A 95 0.12 -4.65 -15.94
N ARG A 96 1.30 -4.23 -15.49
CA ARG A 96 2.52 -5.03 -15.62
C ARG A 96 3.43 -4.85 -14.41
N MET A 97 4.04 -5.94 -13.98
CA MET A 97 5.14 -5.93 -13.01
C MET A 97 6.28 -6.83 -13.50
N GLU A 98 7.51 -6.40 -13.27
CA GLU A 98 8.73 -7.10 -13.68
C GLU A 98 9.66 -7.27 -12.48
N GLY A 99 10.36 -8.39 -12.44
CA GLY A 99 11.37 -8.68 -11.43
C GLY A 99 12.24 -9.86 -11.84
N ASN A 100 12.31 -10.13 -13.14
CA ASN A 100 13.00 -11.29 -13.70
C ASN A 100 14.52 -11.16 -13.61
N ARG A 101 15.21 -12.31 -13.58
CA ARG A 101 16.69 -12.40 -13.53
C ARG A 101 17.29 -11.72 -12.31
N ASN A 102 16.68 -11.93 -11.16
CA ASN A 102 17.19 -11.45 -9.87
C ASN A 102 17.42 -12.63 -8.92
N LYS A 103 17.89 -12.33 -7.72
CA LYS A 103 18.07 -13.34 -6.65
C LYS A 103 16.91 -13.34 -5.66
N LEU A 104 15.70 -13.02 -6.14
CA LEU A 104 14.51 -13.00 -5.28
C LEU A 104 14.22 -14.40 -4.79
N SER A 105 13.97 -14.56 -3.49
CA SER A 105 13.64 -15.86 -2.90
C SER A 105 12.52 -15.76 -1.86
N GLY A 106 11.97 -16.92 -1.47
CA GLY A 106 10.80 -17.04 -0.60
C GLY A 106 9.53 -17.42 -1.36
N LYS A 107 8.40 -17.37 -0.66
CA LYS A 107 7.10 -17.80 -1.21
C LYS A 107 6.35 -16.62 -1.81
N ILE A 108 5.71 -16.86 -2.95
CA ILE A 108 4.85 -15.87 -3.59
C ILE A 108 3.59 -15.67 -2.72
N PRO A 109 3.30 -14.45 -2.23
CA PRO A 109 2.12 -14.18 -1.41
C PRO A 109 0.82 -14.22 -2.21
N HIS A 110 -0.25 -14.68 -1.56
CA HIS A 110 -1.59 -14.75 -2.15
C HIS A 110 -2.20 -13.37 -2.48
N GLU A 111 -1.71 -12.31 -1.84
CA GLU A 111 -2.15 -10.93 -2.01
C GLU A 111 -1.98 -10.43 -3.45
N LEU A 112 -1.02 -10.96 -4.21
CA LEU A 112 -0.86 -10.65 -5.64
C LEU A 112 -2.13 -10.94 -6.44
N GLY A 113 -2.96 -11.90 -6.02
CA GLY A 113 -4.25 -12.19 -6.63
C GLY A 113 -5.25 -11.03 -6.60
N ASN A 114 -4.99 -9.97 -5.82
CA ASN A 114 -5.80 -8.75 -5.80
C ASN A 114 -5.53 -7.81 -6.98
N LEU A 115 -4.52 -8.08 -7.81
CA LEU A 115 -4.16 -7.27 -8.97
C LEU A 115 -5.05 -7.62 -10.19
N GLY A 116 -6.37 -7.42 -10.08
CA GLY A 116 -7.32 -7.86 -11.11
C GLY A 116 -7.15 -7.27 -12.52
N ASN A 117 -6.42 -6.15 -12.64
CA ASN A 117 -6.10 -5.52 -13.93
C ASN A 117 -4.72 -5.94 -14.48
N LEU A 118 -3.96 -6.76 -13.76
CA LEU A 118 -2.63 -7.20 -14.19
C LEU A 118 -2.74 -8.04 -15.45
N ARG A 119 -1.98 -7.66 -16.46
CA ARG A 119 -1.94 -8.29 -17.79
C ARG A 119 -0.67 -9.09 -18.00
N SER A 120 0.42 -8.67 -17.36
CA SER A 120 1.70 -9.36 -17.46
C SER A 120 2.42 -9.34 -16.11
N MET A 121 2.93 -10.49 -15.73
CA MET A 121 3.84 -10.64 -14.60
C MET A 121 5.07 -11.38 -15.11
N ASP A 122 6.26 -10.82 -14.91
CA ASP A 122 7.50 -11.53 -15.23
C ASP A 122 8.38 -11.60 -13.98
N LEU A 123 8.40 -12.79 -13.39
CA LEU A 123 9.19 -13.14 -12.21
C LEU A 123 10.15 -14.31 -12.52
N SER A 124 10.41 -14.57 -13.81
CA SER A 124 11.27 -15.65 -14.27
C SER A 124 12.72 -15.48 -13.81
N ASP A 125 13.50 -16.56 -13.84
CA ASP A 125 14.92 -16.54 -13.44
C ASP A 125 15.13 -15.98 -12.01
N ASN A 126 14.38 -16.50 -11.04
CA ASN A 126 14.49 -16.21 -9.60
C ASN A 126 14.50 -17.51 -8.77
N GLN A 127 14.65 -17.39 -7.45
CA GLN A 127 14.77 -18.50 -6.49
C GLN A 127 13.50 -18.64 -5.63
N PHE A 128 12.32 -18.42 -6.22
CA PHE A 128 11.05 -18.59 -5.52
C PHE A 128 10.80 -20.05 -5.17
N GLU A 129 10.19 -20.27 -4.00
CA GLU A 129 9.88 -21.59 -3.47
C GLU A 129 8.39 -21.73 -3.14
N GLY A 130 7.93 -22.98 -3.03
CA GLY A 130 6.54 -23.31 -2.77
C GLY A 130 5.66 -23.29 -4.03
N ASN A 131 4.36 -23.23 -3.81
CA ASN A 131 3.37 -23.34 -4.87
C ASN A 131 2.87 -21.96 -5.31
N ILE A 132 2.47 -21.85 -6.58
CA ILE A 132 1.75 -20.67 -7.07
C ILE A 132 0.43 -20.54 -6.28
N PRO A 133 0.14 -19.37 -5.68
CA PRO A 133 -1.07 -19.19 -4.90
C PRO A 133 -2.33 -19.40 -5.73
N VAL A 134 -3.32 -20.11 -5.18
CA VAL A 134 -4.63 -20.31 -5.83
C VAL A 134 -5.35 -18.99 -6.16
N SER A 135 -5.01 -17.92 -5.44
CA SER A 135 -5.54 -16.57 -5.68
C SER A 135 -5.12 -16.00 -7.04
N PHE A 136 -4.12 -16.58 -7.72
CA PHE A 136 -3.77 -16.18 -9.09
C PHE A 136 -4.91 -16.47 -10.07
N GLY A 137 -5.83 -17.38 -9.74
CA GLY A 137 -7.09 -17.56 -10.47
C GLY A 137 -7.99 -16.31 -10.49
N ASN A 138 -7.76 -15.33 -9.62
CA ASN A 138 -8.47 -14.05 -9.62
C ASN A 138 -7.89 -13.04 -10.63
N LEU A 139 -6.72 -13.30 -11.21
CA LEU A 139 -6.05 -12.44 -12.18
C LEU A 139 -6.66 -12.60 -13.58
N LYS A 140 -7.93 -12.21 -13.71
CA LYS A 140 -8.73 -12.42 -14.94
C LYS A 140 -8.17 -11.73 -16.18
N SER A 141 -7.34 -10.70 -15.99
CA SER A 141 -6.74 -9.93 -17.09
C SER A 141 -5.37 -10.44 -17.52
N LEU A 142 -4.81 -11.43 -16.80
CA LEU A 142 -3.44 -11.92 -17.00
C LEU A 142 -3.32 -12.69 -18.31
N LYS A 143 -2.33 -12.32 -19.11
CA LYS A 143 -2.02 -12.93 -20.42
C LYS A 143 -0.64 -13.56 -20.44
N PHE A 144 0.29 -13.03 -19.66
CA PHE A 144 1.68 -13.50 -19.57
C PHE A 144 2.08 -13.63 -18.11
N LEU A 145 2.63 -14.79 -17.74
CA LEU A 145 3.09 -15.16 -16.40
C LEU A 145 4.44 -15.87 -16.50
#